data_AF-Q2Y9P7-F1
#
_entry.id   AF-Q2Y9P7-F1
#
_cell.length_a   1.000
_cell.length_b   1.000
_cell.length_c   1.000
_cell.angle_alpha   90.00
_cell.angle_beta   90.00
_cell.angle_gamma   90.00
#
_symmetry.space_group_name_H-M   'P 1'
#
loop_
_entity.id
_entity.type
_entity.pdbx_description
1 polymer ?
#
loop_
_entity_poly.entity_id
_entity_poly.type
_entity_poly.pdbx_seq_one_letter_code
_entity_poly.pdbx_strand_id
1 'polypeptide(L)' 'MIVKPIPDGYHSITPYLIIDGAAEAIAFYKRAFSAMELFRMDTRDGKVGQRRFGSVTRAS' A
#
# COMPACT_ATOMS: atom_id res chain seq x y z
N MET A 1 13.12 -19.71 -25.97
CA MET A 1 12.73 -18.32 -25.70
C MET A 1 13.03 -18.03 -24.24
N ILE A 2 13.81 -17.00 -23.92
CA ILE A 2 14.11 -16.62 -22.53
C ILE A 2 13.09 -15.54 -22.15
N VAL A 3 12.19 -15.87 -21.22
CA VAL A 3 11.26 -14.90 -20.64
C VAL A 3 11.94 -14.18 -19.47
N LYS A 4 11.82 -12.86 -19.39
CA LYS A 4 12.26 -12.10 -18.22
C LYS A 4 11.37 -12.48 -17.03
N PRO A 5 11.91 -12.89 -15.87
CA PRO A 5 11.10 -13.21 -14.69
C PRO A 5 10.23 -12.06 -14.19
N ILE A 6 10.66 -10.82 -14.43
CA ILE A 6 9.93 -9.60 -14.11
C ILE A 6 9.85 -8.75 -15.40
N PRO A 7 8.65 -8.50 -15.95
CA PRO A 7 8.49 -7.65 -17.12
C PRO A 7 8.88 -6.19 -16.82
N ASP A 8 9.36 -5.48 -17.84
CA ASP A 8 9.72 -4.07 -17.69
C ASP A 8 8.49 -3.24 -17.25
N GLY A 9 8.68 -2.33 -16.30
CA GLY A 9 7.59 -1.54 -15.69
C GLY A 9 6.91 -2.18 -14.47
N TYR A 10 7.17 -3.46 -14.17
CA TYR A 10 6.64 -4.13 -12.98
C TYR A 10 7.64 -4.05 -11.82
N HIS A 11 7.72 -2.88 -11.18
CA HIS A 11 8.63 -2.64 -10.05
C HIS A 11 7.91 -2.36 -8.72
N SER A 12 6.58 -2.40 -8.70
CA SER A 12 5.76 -2.13 -7.53
C SER A 12 4.71 -3.21 -7.33
N ILE A 13 4.63 -3.73 -6.12
CA ILE A 13 3.57 -4.64 -5.70
C ILE A 13 2.54 -3.85 -4.89
N THR A 14 1.26 -4.09 -5.13
CA THR A 14 0.17 -3.54 -4.31
C THR A 14 -0.53 -4.68 -3.57
N PRO A 15 0.03 -5.15 -2.44
CA PRO A 15 -0.57 -6.23 -1.67
C PRO A 15 -1.87 -5.78 -1.01
N TYR A 16 -2.83 -6.71 -0.89
CA TYR A 16 -4.03 -6.53 -0.06
C TYR A 16 -3.79 -7.24 1.26
N LEU A 17 -3.90 -6.50 2.37
CA LEU A 17 -3.74 -7.00 3.72
C LEU A 17 -5.08 -6.89 4.45
N ILE A 18 -5.58 -8.01 4.97
CA ILE A 18 -6.80 -8.07 5.78
C ILE A 18 -6.38 -8.48 7.18
N ILE A 19 -6.48 -7.57 8.13
CA ILE A 19 -5.99 -7.74 9.50
C ILE A 19 -6.92 -7.02 10.48
N ASP A 20 -7.05 -7.58 11.69
CA ASP A 20 -7.64 -6.86 12.81
C ASP A 20 -6.69 -5.72 13.24
N GLY A 21 -7.24 -4.56 13.62
CA GLY A 21 -6.41 -3.39 13.94
C GLY A 21 -5.74 -2.76 12.71
N ALA A 22 -6.44 -2.75 11.56
CA ALA A 22 -5.91 -2.18 10.33
C ALA A 22 -5.47 -0.72 10.49
N ALA A 23 -6.15 0.07 11.33
CA ALA A 23 -5.80 1.48 11.56
C ALA A 23 -4.40 1.64 12.20
N GLU A 24 -4.08 0.80 13.18
CA GLU A 24 -2.82 0.76 13.89
C GLU A 24 -1.69 0.28 12.96
N ALA A 25 -1.95 -0.78 12.19
CA ALA A 25 -1.01 -1.30 11.20
C ALA A 25 -0.71 -0.28 10.10
N ILE A 26 -1.73 0.42 9.62
CA ILE A 26 -1.58 1.55 8.70
C ILE A 26 -0.65 2.61 9.29
N ALA A 27 -0.87 3.01 10.53
CA ALA A 27 -0.04 4.02 11.19
C ALA A 27 1.41 3.55 11.32
N PHE A 28 1.63 2.27 11.63
CA PHE A 28 2.95 1.66 11.63
C PHE A 28 3.60 1.71 10.26
N TYR A 29 2.92 1.27 9.20
CA TYR A 29 3.49 1.24 7.84
C TYR A 29 3.81 2.62 7.27
N LYS A 30 2.99 3.64 7.59
CA LYS A 30 3.30 5.04 7.23
C LYS A 30 4.62 5.50 7.86
N ARG A 31 4.88 5.13 9.13
CA ARG A 31 6.13 5.47 9.82
C ARG A 31 7.31 4.64 9.34
N ALA A 32 7.13 3.32 9.21
CA ALA A 32 8.20 2.38 8.89
C ALA A 32 8.74 2.56 7.46
N PHE A 33 7.86 2.85 6.50
CA PHE A 33 8.21 2.93 5.08
C PHE A 33 8.13 4.34 4.50
N SER A 34 7.89 5.34 5.35
CA SER A 34 7.62 6.74 4.92
C SER A 34 6.56 6.80 3.81
N ALA A 35 5.57 5.91 3.89
CA ALA A 35 4.62 5.68 2.81
C ALA A 35 3.53 6.77 2.78
N MET A 36 3.19 7.21 1.56
CA MET A 36 2.14 8.20 1.38
C MET A 36 0.79 7.50 1.17
N GLU A 37 -0.24 8.03 1.84
CA GLU A 37 -1.60 7.55 1.67
C GLU A 37 -2.19 8.06 0.36
N LEU A 38 -2.66 7.13 -0.47
CA LEU A 38 -3.21 7.45 -1.79
C LEU A 38 -4.74 7.33 -1.82
N PHE A 39 -5.30 6.46 -1.00
CA PHE A 39 -6.73 6.21 -0.95
C PHE A 39 -7.14 5.74 0.45
N ARG A 40 -8.32 6.19 0.90
CA ARG A 40 -8.92 5.82 2.18
C ARG A 40 -10.43 5.67 2.05
N MET A 41 -10.93 4.53 2.52
CA MET A 41 -12.35 4.26 2.71
C MET A 41 -12.55 3.72 4.12
N ASP A 42 -13.24 4.49 4.95
CA ASP A 42 -13.68 4.08 6.27
C ASP A 42 -15.11 3.55 6.21
N THR A 43 -15.44 2.62 7.09
CA THR A 43 -16.80 2.10 7.27
C THR A 43 -17.55 2.95 8.29
N ARG A 44 -18.90 2.89 8.28
CA ARG A 44 -19.75 3.64 9.22
C ARG A 44 -19.49 3.30 10.69
N ASP A 45 -18.97 2.10 10.97
CA ASP A 45 -18.58 1.63 12.30
C ASP A 45 -17.18 2.09 12.73
N GLY A 46 -16.51 2.95 11.96
CA GLY A 46 -15.16 3.46 12.28
C GLY A 46 -14.02 2.48 11.97
N LYS A 47 -14.32 1.31 11.39
CA LYS A 47 -13.30 0.36 10.91
C LYS A 47 -12.77 0.77 9.53
N VAL A 48 -11.53 0.40 9.24
CA VAL A 48 -10.93 0.62 7.91
C VAL A 48 -11.51 -0.39 6.92
N GLY A 49 -12.16 0.10 5.86
CA GLY A 49 -12.67 -0.73 4.77
C GLY A 49 -11.61 -0.99 3.70
N GLN A 50 -10.91 0.05 3.26
CA GLN A 50 -9.76 -0.08 2.35
C GLN A 50 -8.82 1.11 2.49
N ARG A 51 -7.52 0.85 2.43
CA ARG A 51 -6.51 1.90 2.35
C ARG A 51 -5.39 1.48 1.41
N ARG A 52 -4.88 2.42 0.62
CA ARG A 52 -3.74 2.19 -0.26
C ARG A 52 -2.62 3.17 0.06
N PHE A 53 -1.40 2.65 0.01
CA PHE A 53 -0.17 3.43 0.15
C PHE A 53 0.69 3.25 -1.08
N GLY A 54 1.46 4.28 -1.41
CA GLY A 54 2.47 4.23 -2.47
C GLY A 54 3.81 4.75 -1.97
N SER A 55 4.86 4.41 -2.72
CA SER A 55 6.17 5.03 -2.59
C SER A 55 6.12 6.47 -3.10
N VAL A 56 6.81 7.39 -2.41
CA VAL A 56 7.11 8.71 -2.98
C VAL A 56 8.12 8.48 -4.10
N THR A 57 7.64 8.25 -5.32
CA THR A 57 8.51 8.32 -6.49
C THR A 57 8.87 9.78 -6.62
N ARG A 58 10.10 10.14 -6.23
CA ARG A 58 10.64 11.46 -6.52
C ARG A 58 10.61 11.59 -8.03
N ALA A 59 9.71 12.41 -8.56
CA ALA A 59 9.67 12.72 -9.98
C ALA A 59 11.06 13.25 -10.34
N SER A 60 11.80 12.48 -11.14
CA SER A 60 12.99 12.91 -11.87
C SER A 60 12.56 13.45 -13.21
#